data_AF-X1FV51-F1
#
_entry.id   AF-X1FV51-F1
#
_cell.length_a   1.000
_cell.length_b   1.000
_cell.length_c   1.000
_cell.angle_alpha   90.00
_cell.angle_beta   90.00
_cell.angle_gamma   90.00
#
_symmetry.space_group_name_H-M   'P 1'
#
loop_
_entity.id
_entity.type
_entity.pdbx_description
1 polymer ?
#
loop_
_entity_poly.entity_id
_entity_poly.type
_entity_poly.pdbx_seq_one_letter_code
_entity_poly.pdbx_strand_id
1 'polypeptide(L)'
;MFVSKNKLSIRLLIFTLLLGVLLMLNTFLVCASYPEKDIKVIVHVTAGGGTDTMTRLVTRYMGEKLGTNFIVENHAGAGGQIGYTTTALSDPDGYTIGVITTMSIVTHELTREGLAYTLRDSFAPIARIVLDPSGCVVPANSPYQTLEDLIQAAKENPGKLNWGGTML
;
A
#
# COMPACT_ATOMS: atom_id res chain seq x y z
N MET A 1 -41.92 -13.19 -61.28
CA MET A 1 -41.02 -12.25 -60.56
C MET A 1 -41.22 -12.40 -59.05
N PHE A 2 -40.81 -13.51 -58.41
CA PHE A 2 -41.08 -13.74 -56.96
C PHE A 2 -40.13 -14.77 -56.28
N VAL A 3 -38.83 -14.79 -56.58
CA VAL A 3 -37.89 -15.80 -55.99
C VAL A 3 -36.62 -15.20 -55.34
N SER A 4 -36.56 -13.89 -55.08
CA SER A 4 -35.31 -13.24 -54.60
C SER A 4 -35.27 -12.87 -53.10
N LYS A 5 -36.42 -12.73 -52.43
CA LYS A 5 -36.46 -12.19 -51.05
C LYS A 5 -35.98 -13.18 -49.97
N ASN A 6 -36.30 -14.47 -50.08
CA ASN A 6 -35.99 -15.45 -49.02
C ASN A 6 -34.50 -15.75 -48.84
N LYS A 7 -33.72 -15.73 -49.93
CA LYS A 7 -32.27 -16.00 -49.87
C LYS A 7 -31.51 -14.86 -49.17
N LEU A 8 -31.98 -13.62 -49.32
CA LEU A 8 -31.38 -12.45 -48.68
C LEU A 8 -31.70 -12.42 -47.17
N SER A 9 -32.94 -12.76 -46.79
CA SER A 9 -33.35 -12.86 -45.38
C SER A 9 -32.60 -13.96 -44.62
N ILE A 10 -32.35 -15.11 -45.25
CA ILE A 10 -31.57 -16.22 -44.64
C ILE A 10 -30.10 -15.83 -44.45
N ARG A 11 -29.50 -15.12 -45.43
CA ARG A 11 -28.11 -14.62 -45.32
C ARG A 11 -27.98 -13.58 -44.21
N LEU A 12 -28.94 -12.67 -44.07
CA LEU A 12 -28.96 -11.72 -42.95
C LEU A 12 -29.09 -12.45 -41.61
N LEU A 13 -29.98 -13.44 -41.51
CA LEU A 13 -30.19 -14.18 -40.27
C LEU A 13 -28.92 -14.94 -39.83
N ILE A 14 -28.24 -15.60 -40.76
CA ILE A 14 -26.97 -16.30 -40.50
C ILE A 14 -25.87 -15.31 -40.10
N PHE A 15 -25.81 -14.15 -40.73
CA PHE A 15 -24.83 -13.12 -40.39
C PHE A 15 -25.06 -12.53 -39.00
N THR A 16 -26.31 -12.27 -38.62
CA THR A 16 -26.66 -11.81 -37.26
C THR A 16 -26.38 -12.89 -36.21
N LEU A 17 -26.63 -14.16 -36.53
CA LEU A 17 -26.32 -15.27 -35.62
C LEU A 17 -24.80 -15.43 -35.41
N LEU A 18 -24.02 -15.36 -36.49
CA LEU A 18 -22.55 -15.40 -36.44
C LEU A 18 -21.97 -14.22 -35.66
N LEU A 19 -22.51 -13.01 -35.84
CA LEU A 19 -22.08 -11.83 -35.10
C LEU A 19 -22.42 -11.93 -33.61
N GLY A 20 -23.59 -12.51 -33.27
CA GLY A 20 -23.99 -12.80 -31.89
C GLY A 20 -23.06 -13.81 -31.21
N VAL A 21 -22.66 -14.87 -31.92
CA VAL A 21 -21.70 -15.87 -31.41
C VAL A 21 -20.29 -15.27 -31.24
N LEU A 22 -19.85 -14.40 -32.15
CA LEU A 22 -18.56 -13.70 -32.04
C LEU A 22 -18.53 -12.72 -30.84
N LEU A 23 -19.66 -12.07 -30.54
CA LEU A 23 -19.81 -11.20 -29.37
C LEU A 23 -19.84 -11.99 -28.05
N MET A 24 -20.42 -13.20 -28.04
CA MET A 24 -20.43 -14.09 -26.86
C MET A 24 -19.07 -14.75 -26.59
N LEU A 25 -18.24 -14.97 -27.61
CA LEU A 25 -16.89 -15.51 -27.45
C LEU A 25 -15.91 -14.51 -26.79
N ASN A 26 -16.20 -13.21 -26.85
CA ASN A 26 -15.39 -12.18 -26.18
C ASN A 26 -15.68 -12.06 -24.67
N THR A 27 -16.68 -12.77 -24.14
CA THR A 27 -17.03 -12.70 -22.71
C THR A 27 -16.27 -13.70 -21.84
N PHE A 28 -15.37 -14.49 -22.42
CA PHE A 28 -14.27 -15.07 -21.64
C PHE A 28 -13.30 -13.95 -21.32
N LEU A 29 -13.61 -13.14 -20.30
CA LEU A 29 -12.55 -12.53 -19.52
C LEU A 29 -11.65 -13.69 -19.09
N VAL A 30 -10.50 -13.83 -19.76
CA VAL A 30 -9.35 -14.47 -19.15
C VAL A 30 -9.16 -13.70 -17.86
N CYS A 31 -9.54 -14.33 -16.74
CA CYS A 31 -9.14 -13.86 -15.43
C CYS A 31 -7.62 -14.01 -15.46
N ALA A 32 -6.93 -12.94 -15.83
CA ALA A 32 -5.48 -12.88 -15.86
C ALA A 32 -4.99 -13.41 -14.51
N SER A 33 -4.15 -14.43 -14.53
CA SER A 33 -3.67 -15.07 -13.32
C SER A 33 -2.69 -14.10 -12.65
N TYR A 34 -3.20 -13.25 -11.77
CA TYR A 34 -2.35 -12.37 -10.98
C TYR A 34 -1.51 -13.20 -10.00
N PRO A 35 -0.20 -12.94 -9.86
CA PRO A 35 0.61 -11.94 -10.56
C PRO A 35 1.30 -12.49 -11.84
N GLU A 36 1.41 -11.66 -12.89
CA GLU A 36 2.06 -12.01 -14.18
C GLU A 36 3.44 -11.36 -14.38
N LYS A 37 3.80 -10.39 -13.53
CA LYS A 37 5.09 -9.71 -13.49
C LYS A 37 5.51 -9.47 -12.03
N ASP A 38 6.77 -9.06 -11.86
CA ASP A 38 7.31 -8.72 -10.54
C ASP A 38 6.52 -7.57 -9.89
N ILE A 39 6.37 -7.61 -8.58
CA ILE A 39 5.65 -6.61 -7.78
C ILE A 39 6.65 -5.68 -7.12
N LYS A 40 6.49 -4.37 -7.33
CA LYS A 40 7.25 -3.33 -6.64
C LYS A 40 6.69 -3.10 -5.24
N VAL A 41 7.57 -2.99 -4.26
CA VAL A 41 7.24 -2.70 -2.86
C VAL A 41 7.93 -1.42 -2.42
N ILE A 42 7.16 -0.36 -2.23
CA ILE A 42 7.66 0.93 -1.76
C ILE A 42 7.75 0.92 -0.24
N VAL A 43 8.95 1.22 0.29
CA VAL A 43 9.24 1.33 1.72
C VAL A 43 9.58 2.78 2.05
N HIS A 44 8.88 3.36 3.03
CA HIS A 44 8.97 4.79 3.37
C HIS A 44 10.18 5.17 4.26
N VAL A 45 10.99 4.19 4.66
CA VAL A 45 12.19 4.39 5.49
C VAL A 45 13.47 4.06 4.72
N THR A 46 14.62 4.47 5.24
CA THR A 46 15.93 4.13 4.67
C THR A 46 16.19 2.63 4.72
N ALA A 47 16.97 2.12 3.76
CA ALA A 47 17.38 0.72 3.74
C ALA A 47 18.07 0.33 5.05
N GLY A 48 17.80 -0.89 5.54
CA GLY A 48 18.31 -1.38 6.82
C GLY A 48 17.54 -0.89 8.06
N GLY A 49 16.53 -0.02 7.90
CA GLY A 49 15.60 0.31 8.98
C GLY A 49 14.74 -0.89 9.41
N GLY A 50 14.07 -0.78 10.57
CA GLY A 50 13.21 -1.84 11.10
C GLY A 50 12.11 -2.26 10.10
N THR A 51 11.42 -1.28 9.51
CA THR A 51 10.39 -1.52 8.48
C THR A 51 10.98 -2.21 7.25
N ASP A 52 12.11 -1.74 6.72
CA ASP A 52 12.77 -2.34 5.54
C ASP A 52 13.15 -3.81 5.77
N THR A 53 13.75 -4.09 6.94
CA THR A 53 14.14 -5.45 7.32
C THR A 53 12.94 -6.39 7.37
N MET A 54 11.85 -5.94 8.00
CA MET A 54 10.61 -6.72 8.08
C MET A 54 9.95 -6.90 6.71
N THR A 55 9.92 -5.86 5.88
CA THR A 55 9.38 -5.94 4.52
C THR A 55 10.13 -7.00 3.72
N ARG A 56 11.46 -6.97 3.70
CA ARG A 56 12.29 -7.95 2.97
C ARG A 56 12.07 -9.38 3.45
N LEU A 57 11.86 -9.57 4.75
CA LEU A 57 11.55 -10.88 5.31
C LEU A 57 10.20 -11.39 4.79
N VAL A 58 9.15 -10.58 4.87
CA VAL A 58 7.79 -10.95 4.47
C VAL A 58 7.71 -11.18 2.96
N THR A 59 8.27 -10.27 2.17
CA THR A 59 8.20 -10.32 0.70
C THR A 59 8.94 -11.52 0.13
N ARG A 60 10.03 -11.97 0.77
CA ARG A 60 10.71 -13.22 0.40
C ARG A 60 9.74 -14.41 0.46
N TYR A 61 9.04 -14.59 1.58
CA TYR A 61 8.09 -15.69 1.74
C TYR A 61 6.87 -15.55 0.82
N MET A 62 6.41 -14.31 0.58
CA MET A 62 5.34 -14.07 -0.39
C MET A 62 5.77 -14.48 -1.80
N GLY A 63 7.00 -14.16 -2.20
CA GLY A 63 7.54 -14.56 -3.50
C GLY A 63 7.62 -16.08 -3.67
N GLU A 64 8.05 -16.80 -2.64
CA GLU A 64 8.05 -18.27 -2.62
C GLU A 64 6.64 -18.87 -2.78
N LYS A 65 5.62 -18.21 -2.24
CA LYS A 65 4.23 -18.68 -2.30
C LYS A 65 3.51 -18.31 -3.59
N LEU A 66 3.81 -17.14 -4.14
CA LEU A 66 3.11 -16.58 -5.31
C LEU A 66 3.87 -16.84 -6.62
N GLY A 67 5.12 -17.31 -6.55
CA GLY A 67 5.93 -17.58 -7.74
C GLY A 67 6.34 -16.32 -8.51
N THR A 68 6.38 -15.17 -7.84
CA THR A 68 6.81 -13.87 -8.41
C THR A 68 7.84 -13.20 -7.51
N ASN A 69 8.63 -12.27 -8.06
CA ASN A 69 9.55 -11.50 -7.23
C ASN A 69 8.86 -10.25 -6.66
N PHE A 70 9.33 -9.86 -5.48
CA PHE A 70 8.94 -8.61 -4.84
C PHE A 70 10.17 -7.69 -4.74
N ILE A 71 10.16 -6.60 -5.50
CA ILE A 71 11.29 -5.68 -5.63
C ILE A 71 11.10 -4.53 -4.63
N VAL A 72 11.93 -4.50 -3.59
CA VAL A 72 11.84 -3.48 -2.54
C VAL A 72 12.61 -2.21 -2.95
N GLU A 73 11.91 -1.08 -2.98
CA GLU A 73 12.45 0.25 -3.24
C GLU A 73 12.26 1.17 -2.02
N ASN A 74 13.34 1.74 -1.51
CA ASN A 74 13.31 2.65 -0.37
C ASN A 74 13.13 4.11 -0.82
N HIS A 75 12.00 4.72 -0.48
CA HIS A 75 11.64 6.12 -0.76
C HIS A 75 11.53 6.90 0.55
N ALA A 76 12.69 7.14 1.17
CA ALA A 76 12.78 7.78 2.48
C ALA A 76 12.70 9.32 2.40
N GLY A 77 12.25 9.94 3.49
CA GLY A 77 12.28 11.40 3.67
C GLY A 77 10.95 11.99 4.15
N ALA A 78 11.03 13.18 4.76
CA ALA A 78 9.86 13.91 5.29
C ALA A 78 8.94 13.07 6.19
N GLY A 79 9.50 12.26 7.09
CA GLY A 79 8.72 11.35 7.96
C GLY A 79 7.96 10.26 7.20
N GLY A 80 8.46 9.86 6.03
CA GLY A 80 7.84 8.85 5.17
C GLY A 80 6.87 9.41 4.12
N GLN A 81 6.58 10.72 4.12
CA GLN A 81 5.66 11.31 3.15
C GLN A 81 6.05 11.03 1.70
N ILE A 82 7.35 10.99 1.38
CA ILE A 82 7.79 10.69 0.01
C ILE A 82 7.30 9.30 -0.42
N GLY A 83 7.61 8.26 0.36
CA GLY A 83 7.16 6.89 0.05
C GLY A 83 5.64 6.74 0.06
N TYR A 84 4.92 7.40 0.98
CA TYR A 84 3.46 7.39 1.01
C TYR A 84 2.85 8.04 -0.23
N THR A 85 3.35 9.21 -0.65
CA THR A 85 2.91 9.88 -1.88
C THR A 85 3.21 9.03 -3.11
N THR A 86 4.42 8.46 -3.22
CA THR A 86 4.76 7.58 -4.35
C THR A 86 3.80 6.40 -4.42
N THR A 87 3.48 5.78 -3.28
CA THR A 87 2.52 4.67 -3.22
C THR A 87 1.11 5.12 -3.63
N ALA A 88 0.62 6.22 -3.06
CA ALA A 88 -0.73 6.73 -3.31
C ALA A 88 -0.96 7.13 -4.78
N LEU A 89 0.09 7.60 -5.45
CA LEU A 89 0.04 8.02 -6.86
C LEU A 89 0.39 6.90 -7.85
N SER A 90 0.67 5.68 -7.37
CA SER A 90 0.96 4.54 -8.23
C SER A 90 -0.31 3.99 -8.89
N ASP A 91 -0.14 3.27 -10.00
CA ASP A 91 -1.26 2.61 -10.68
C ASP A 91 -1.94 1.60 -9.74
N PRO A 92 -3.29 1.61 -9.63
CA PRO A 92 -4.03 0.69 -8.76
C PRO A 92 -4.19 -0.70 -9.40
N ASP A 93 -3.11 -1.26 -9.96
CA ASP A 93 -3.09 -2.54 -10.68
C ASP A 93 -2.53 -3.71 -9.83
N GLY A 94 -2.13 -3.43 -8.59
CA GLY A 94 -1.56 -4.39 -7.64
C GLY A 94 -0.06 -4.64 -7.81
N TYR A 95 0.57 -4.17 -8.88
CA TYR A 95 2.00 -4.38 -9.14
C TYR A 95 2.90 -3.34 -8.48
N THR A 96 2.31 -2.31 -7.87
CA THR A 96 2.98 -1.45 -6.90
C THR A 96 2.20 -1.48 -5.60
N ILE A 97 2.84 -1.93 -4.53
CA ILE A 97 2.29 -1.90 -3.17
C ILE A 97 3.21 -1.09 -2.27
N GLY A 98 2.66 -0.44 -1.26
CA GLY A 98 3.43 0.32 -0.28
C GLY A 98 3.30 -0.24 1.11
N VAL A 99 4.37 -0.11 1.88
CA VAL A 99 4.37 -0.38 3.31
C VAL A 99 4.05 0.92 4.02
N ILE A 100 2.89 0.96 4.69
CA ILE A 100 2.38 2.15 5.36
C ILE A 100 2.43 2.03 6.88
N THR A 101 2.68 3.16 7.54
CA THR A 101 2.48 3.29 8.99
C THR A 101 1.28 4.21 9.22
N THR A 102 0.19 3.65 9.71
CA THR A 102 -1.09 4.36 9.87
C THR A 102 -0.96 5.62 10.73
N MET A 103 -0.23 5.53 11.84
CA MET A 103 -0.04 6.66 12.75
C MET A 103 0.70 7.82 12.08
N SER A 104 1.68 7.53 11.22
CA SER A 104 2.45 8.55 10.50
C SER A 104 1.59 9.27 9.46
N ILE A 105 0.76 8.53 8.72
CA ILE A 105 -0.20 9.11 7.75
C ILE A 105 -1.21 10.01 8.47
N VAL A 106 -1.82 9.54 9.56
CA VAL A 106 -2.76 10.36 10.36
C VAL A 106 -2.06 11.61 10.91
N THR A 107 -0.84 11.46 11.41
CA THR A 107 -0.06 12.61 11.91
C THR A 107 0.20 13.62 10.79
N HIS A 108 0.54 13.17 9.58
CA HIS A 108 0.70 14.06 8.44
C HIS A 108 -0.59 14.80 8.13
N GLU A 109 -1.73 14.12 8.04
CA GLU A 109 -3.04 14.75 7.79
C GLU A 109 -3.39 15.84 8.80
N LEU A 110 -3.00 15.65 10.07
CA LEU A 110 -3.26 16.61 11.13
C LEU A 110 -2.28 17.78 11.15
N THR A 111 -1.08 17.64 10.58
CA THR A 111 0.02 18.60 10.76
C THR A 111 0.50 19.24 9.48
N ARG A 112 0.05 18.79 8.31
CA ARG A 112 0.52 19.24 7.00
C ARG A 112 -0.63 19.65 6.10
N GLU A 113 -0.45 20.79 5.44
CA GLU A 113 -1.38 21.27 4.42
C GLU A 113 -0.95 20.75 3.04
N GLY A 114 -1.92 20.55 2.13
CA GLY A 114 -1.66 20.21 0.73
C GLY A 114 -1.10 18.79 0.50
N LEU A 115 -1.42 17.84 1.39
CA LEU A 115 -1.04 16.44 1.19
C LEU A 115 -1.69 15.86 -0.07
N ALA A 116 -0.92 15.02 -0.78
CA ALA A 116 -1.37 14.32 -1.97
C ALA A 116 -2.13 13.01 -1.68
N TYR A 117 -2.30 12.66 -0.40
CA TYR A 117 -2.95 11.42 0.02
C TYR A 117 -3.74 11.60 1.31
N THR A 118 -4.73 10.72 1.49
CA THR A 118 -5.40 10.45 2.77
C THR A 118 -5.36 8.96 3.06
N LEU A 119 -5.36 8.58 4.34
CA LEU A 119 -5.40 7.20 4.78
C LEU A 119 -6.66 6.49 4.24
N ARG A 120 -7.78 7.21 4.21
CA ARG A 120 -9.09 6.66 3.85
C ARG A 120 -9.22 6.41 2.34
N ASP A 121 -8.76 7.34 1.52
CA ASP A 121 -9.11 7.36 0.09
C ASP A 121 -7.95 6.94 -0.82
N SER A 122 -6.71 7.00 -0.34
CA SER A 122 -5.53 6.75 -1.18
C SER A 122 -4.95 5.34 -1.07
N PHE A 123 -5.43 4.50 -0.16
CA PHE A 123 -4.86 3.18 0.09
C PHE A 123 -5.93 2.11 0.26
N ALA A 124 -5.73 0.96 -0.39
CA ALA A 124 -6.47 -0.26 -0.14
C ALA A 124 -5.69 -1.15 0.86
N PRO A 125 -6.19 -1.40 2.09
CA PRO A 125 -5.49 -2.22 3.06
C PRO A 125 -5.40 -3.68 2.58
N ILE A 126 -4.17 -4.23 2.54
CA ILE A 126 -3.92 -5.62 2.15
C ILE A 126 -3.85 -6.52 3.40
N ALA A 127 -2.88 -6.25 4.28
CA ALA A 127 -2.66 -7.00 5.50
C ALA A 127 -1.85 -6.16 6.50
N ARG A 128 -2.05 -6.42 7.80
CA ARG A 128 -1.20 -5.89 8.85
C ARG A 128 -0.11 -6.92 9.16
N ILE A 129 1.14 -6.57 8.87
CA ILE A 129 2.30 -7.45 9.06
C ILE A 129 2.98 -7.28 10.42
N VAL A 130 2.80 -6.12 11.06
CA VAL A 130 3.44 -5.76 12.34
C VAL A 130 2.42 -5.01 13.21
N LEU A 131 2.49 -5.26 14.52
CA LEU A 131 1.83 -4.47 15.54
C LEU A 131 2.88 -4.05 16.57
N ASP A 132 3.19 -2.77 16.59
CA ASP A 132 4.21 -2.21 17.47
C ASP A 132 3.56 -1.65 18.75
N PRO A 133 3.88 -2.20 19.94
CA PRO A 133 3.49 -1.57 21.18
C PRO A 133 4.34 -0.32 21.43
N SER A 134 3.68 0.81 21.69
CA SER A 134 4.37 2.04 22.10
C SER A 134 4.86 1.93 23.55
N GLY A 135 6.08 2.37 23.80
CA GLY A 135 6.68 2.41 25.14
C GLY A 135 7.36 3.75 25.42
N CYS A 136 7.38 4.15 26.70
CA CYS A 136 8.19 5.27 27.17
C CYS A 136 9.52 4.71 27.69
N VAL A 137 10.62 5.17 27.12
CA VAL A 137 11.97 4.74 27.52
C VAL A 137 12.80 5.97 27.87
N VAL A 138 13.64 5.83 28.90
CA VAL A 138 14.58 6.85 29.34
C VAL A 138 16.02 6.32 29.20
N PRO A 139 17.03 7.20 29.11
CA PRO A 139 18.43 6.76 29.17
C PRO A 139 18.70 5.90 30.40
N ALA A 140 19.55 4.87 30.29
CA ALA A 140 19.82 3.96 31.41
C ALA A 140 20.41 4.66 32.65
N ASN A 141 21.05 5.82 32.47
CA ASN A 141 21.60 6.67 33.54
C ASN A 141 20.64 7.79 33.99
N SER A 142 19.39 7.76 33.53
CA SER A 142 18.32 8.68 33.95
C SER A 142 17.99 8.51 35.43
N PRO A 143 17.62 9.59 36.15
CA PRO A 143 17.10 9.49 37.50
C PRO A 143 15.67 8.94 37.57
N TYR A 144 14.95 8.90 36.44
CA TYR A 144 13.57 8.43 36.36
C TYR A 144 13.53 6.89 36.27
N GLN A 145 12.99 6.24 37.28
CA GLN A 145 12.89 4.77 37.35
C GLN A 145 11.46 4.28 37.10
N THR A 146 10.48 5.17 37.30
CA THR A 146 9.06 4.92 37.07
C THR A 146 8.48 5.97 36.13
N LEU A 147 7.31 5.68 35.57
CA LEU A 147 6.57 6.67 34.77
C LEU A 147 6.15 7.86 35.65
N GLU A 148 5.84 7.60 36.91
CA GLU A 148 5.47 8.60 37.91
C GLU A 148 6.62 9.59 38.14
N ASP A 149 7.87 9.12 38.26
CA ASP A 149 9.06 9.98 38.41
C ASP A 149 9.20 10.94 37.22
N LEU A 150 9.00 10.43 36.00
CA LEU A 150 9.08 11.21 34.79
C LEU A 150 7.96 12.26 34.72
N ILE A 151 6.72 11.89 35.08
CA ILE A 151 5.58 12.81 35.12
C ILE A 151 5.80 13.91 36.17
N GLN A 152 6.31 13.55 37.35
CA GLN A 152 6.61 14.51 38.40
C GLN A 152 7.69 15.49 37.95
N ALA A 153 8.79 14.99 37.40
CA ALA A 153 9.88 15.83 36.91
C ALA A 153 9.43 16.79 35.79
N ALA A 154 8.56 16.32 34.88
CA ALA A 154 7.99 17.13 33.81
C ALA A 154 7.12 18.28 34.35
N LYS A 155 6.31 18.01 35.39
CA LYS A 155 5.44 19.00 36.03
C LYS A 155 6.23 20.03 36.83
N GLU A 156 7.25 19.59 37.55
CA GLU A 156 8.12 20.46 38.35
C GLU A 156 9.01 21.36 37.48
N ASN A 157 9.40 20.87 36.28
CA ASN A 157 10.32 21.58 35.39
C ASN A 157 9.75 21.72 33.96
N PRO A 158 8.70 22.55 33.75
CA PRO A 158 8.09 22.71 32.43
C PRO A 158 9.10 23.14 31.37
N GLY A 159 9.11 22.46 30.22
CA GLY A 159 9.98 22.77 29.08
C GLY A 159 11.46 22.38 29.24
N LYS A 160 11.85 21.72 30.34
CA LYS A 160 13.23 21.25 30.55
C LYS A 160 13.50 19.85 30.03
N LEU A 161 12.48 19.01 29.97
CA LEU A 161 12.60 17.66 29.44
C LEU A 161 12.50 17.69 27.91
N ASN A 162 13.51 17.13 27.26
CA ASN A 162 13.46 16.82 25.84
C ASN A 162 12.98 15.39 25.66
N TRP A 163 12.12 15.19 24.67
CA TRP A 163 11.66 13.87 24.29
C TRP A 163 11.78 13.72 22.78
N GLY A 164 12.08 12.49 22.34
CA GLY A 164 12.02 12.09 20.95
C GLY A 164 10.97 11.00 20.83
N GLY A 165 10.01 11.17 19.92
CA GLY A 165 9.14 10.09 19.50
C GLY A 165 9.74 9.37 18.31
N THR A 166 9.56 8.05 18.23
CA THR A 166 9.71 7.35 16.96
C THR A 166 8.54 7.76 16.08
N MET A 167 8.71 8.83 15.30
CA MET A 167 7.93 8.99 14.08
C MET A 167 8.62 8.11 13.04
N LEU A 168 8.11 6.88 12.85
CA LEU A 168 8.42 6.14 11.62
C LEU A 168 7.90 6.93 10.42
#